data_AF-X1I096-F1
#
_entry.id   AF-X1I096-F1
#
_cell.length_a   1.000
_cell.length_b   1.000
_cell.length_c   1.000
_cell.angle_alpha   90.00
_cell.angle_beta   90.00
_cell.angle_gamma   90.00
#
_symmetry.space_group_name_H-M   'P 1'
#
loop_
_entity.id
_entity.type
_entity.pdbx_description
1 polymer ?
#
loop_
_entity_poly.entity_id
_entity_poly.type
_entity_poly.pdbx_seq_one_letter_code
_entity_poly.pdbx_strand_id
1 'polypeptide(L)'
;MTRRSRLERGASPVEPRSPMEEKLVAIWRQILKLETIGVEDRFIDVGGDSLLATLLVTNIERELGVALSMLDMADASTIAEQAKIVEGLRNPLKRRS
;
A
#
# COMPACT_ATOMS: atom_id res chain seq x y z
N MET A 1 -10.32 -2.93 21.58
CA MET A 1 -9.77 -4.29 21.37
C MET A 1 -10.66 -5.04 20.38
N THR A 2 -10.84 -4.51 19.15
CA THR A 2 -11.85 -5.02 18.21
C THR A 2 -11.18 -5.52 16.93
N ARG A 3 -10.64 -6.73 17.01
CA ARG A 3 -9.97 -7.49 15.92
C ARG A 3 -10.99 -8.30 15.11
N ARG A 4 -12.14 -7.71 14.75
CA ARG A 4 -13.37 -8.50 14.42
C ARG A 4 -13.80 -8.64 12.96
N SER A 5 -13.08 -8.14 11.94
CA SER A 5 -13.60 -8.19 10.55
C SER A 5 -12.87 -9.15 9.60
N ARG A 6 -11.73 -9.75 9.96
CA ARG A 6 -10.94 -10.60 9.02
C ARG A 6 -11.03 -12.11 9.28
N LEU A 7 -11.25 -12.53 10.53
CA LEU A 7 -11.33 -13.95 10.88
C LEU A 7 -12.49 -14.68 10.16
N GLU A 8 -13.51 -13.97 9.67
CA GLU A 8 -14.63 -14.57 8.93
C GLU A 8 -14.34 -14.84 7.45
N ARG A 9 -13.24 -14.31 6.88
CA ARG A 9 -12.87 -14.54 5.47
C ARG A 9 -11.98 -15.76 5.23
N GLY A 10 -11.53 -16.45 6.28
CA GLY A 10 -10.72 -17.69 6.19
C GLY A 10 -9.34 -17.56 5.52
N ALA A 11 -9.02 -16.42 4.88
CA ALA A 11 -7.76 -16.18 4.22
C ALA A 11 -6.80 -15.41 5.13
N SER A 12 -5.63 -16.00 5.37
CA SER A 12 -4.48 -15.31 5.94
C SER A 12 -4.07 -14.15 5.03
N PRO A 13 -3.65 -13.00 5.59
CA PRO A 13 -3.07 -11.92 4.80
C PRO A 13 -1.91 -12.44 3.94
N VAL A 14 -1.92 -12.10 2.66
CA VAL A 14 -0.82 -12.42 1.75
C VAL A 14 0.43 -11.66 2.18
N GLU A 15 1.52 -12.39 2.44
CA GLU A 15 2.77 -11.80 2.91
C GLU A 15 3.49 -11.00 1.80
N PRO A 16 4.31 -9.99 2.17
CA PRO A 16 5.21 -9.32 1.24
C PRO A 16 6.15 -10.28 0.51
N ARG A 17 6.31 -10.02 -0.79
CA ARG A 17 7.14 -10.77 -1.73
C ARG A 17 8.37 -9.98 -2.16
N SER A 18 8.45 -8.69 -1.79
CA SER A 18 9.61 -7.84 -2.11
C SER A 18 9.91 -6.84 -0.98
N PRO A 19 11.15 -6.33 -0.89
CA PRO A 19 11.49 -5.27 0.05
C PRO A 19 10.69 -3.98 -0.14
N MET A 20 10.15 -3.74 -1.34
CA MET A 20 9.26 -2.61 -1.60
C MET A 20 7.89 -2.84 -0.96
N GLU A 21 7.32 -4.03 -1.14
CA GLU A 21 6.05 -4.42 -0.51
C GLU A 21 6.16 -4.37 1.02
N GLU A 22 7.29 -4.78 1.62
CA GLU A 22 7.52 -4.69 3.06
C GLU A 22 7.47 -3.25 3.58
N LYS A 23 8.12 -2.31 2.88
CA LYS A 23 8.11 -0.89 3.25
C LYS A 23 6.70 -0.32 3.15
N LEU A 24 5.99 -0.63 2.07
CA LEU A 24 4.62 -0.16 1.89
C LEU A 24 3.66 -0.76 2.94
N VAL A 25 3.83 -2.04 3.31
CA VAL A 25 3.11 -2.63 4.44
C VAL A 25 3.37 -1.84 5.73
N ALA A 26 4.62 -1.49 6.02
CA ALA A 26 4.94 -0.73 7.22
C ALA A 26 4.24 0.65 7.25
N ILE A 27 4.29 1.38 6.14
CA ILE A 27 3.63 2.69 6.01
C ILE A 27 2.10 2.54 6.14
N TRP A 28 1.49 1.57 5.46
CA TRP A 28 0.06 1.29 5.57
C TRP A 28 -0.35 0.97 7.00
N ARG A 29 0.41 0.12 7.71
CA ARG A 29 0.13 -0.23 9.11
C ARG A 29 0.17 0.99 10.03
N GLN A 30 1.11 1.90 9.81
CA GLN A 30 1.20 3.15 10.58
C GLN A 30 -0.01 4.06 10.34
N ILE A 31 -0.45 4.20 9.09
CA ILE A 31 -1.56 5.10 8.71
C ILE A 31 -2.91 4.53 9.12
N LEU A 32 -3.16 3.26 8.80
CA LEU A 32 -4.42 2.57 9.08
C LEU A 32 -4.51 2.09 10.55
N LYS A 33 -3.40 2.15 11.30
CA LYS A 33 -3.27 1.65 12.68
C LYS A 33 -3.69 0.18 12.80
N LEU A 34 -3.26 -0.63 11.83
CA LEU A 34 -3.52 -2.06 11.77
C LEU A 34 -2.24 -2.85 12.05
N GLU A 35 -2.36 -3.93 12.81
CA GLU A 35 -1.23 -4.83 13.09
C GLU A 35 -0.93 -5.76 11.92
N THR A 36 -1.95 -6.10 11.13
CA THR A 36 -1.84 -7.09 10.05
C THR A 36 -2.52 -6.56 8.80
N ILE A 37 -1.73 -6.47 7.74
CA ILE A 37 -2.12 -6.06 6.38
C ILE A 37 -1.41 -7.02 5.44
N GLY A 38 -2.14 -7.56 4.47
CA GLY A 38 -1.61 -8.36 3.39
C GLY A 38 -1.44 -7.51 2.13
N VAL A 39 -0.53 -7.91 1.25
CA VAL A 39 -0.17 -7.09 0.08
C VAL A 39 -1.26 -7.00 -0.98
N GLU A 40 -2.24 -7.91 -0.92
CA GLU A 40 -3.40 -7.97 -1.82
C GLU A 40 -4.67 -7.38 -1.17
N ASP A 41 -4.55 -6.84 0.06
CA ASP A 41 -5.66 -6.10 0.67
C ASP A 41 -5.88 -4.79 -0.09
N ARG A 42 -7.14 -4.51 -0.46
CA ARG A 42 -7.50 -3.22 -1.02
C ARG A 42 -7.57 -2.17 0.07
N PHE A 43 -7.01 -0.99 -0.19
CA PHE A 43 -6.90 0.10 0.79
C PHE A 43 -8.24 0.44 1.44
N ILE A 44 -9.31 0.55 0.65
CA ILE A 44 -10.68 0.82 1.12
C ILE A 44 -11.28 -0.31 1.96
N ASP A 45 -10.95 -1.58 1.69
CA ASP A 45 -11.52 -2.73 2.39
C ASP A 45 -10.96 -2.89 3.81
N VAL A 46 -9.78 -2.30 4.05
CA VAL A 46 -9.10 -2.30 5.35
C VAL A 46 -9.30 -0.99 6.11
N GLY A 47 -10.20 -0.12 5.64
CA GLY A 47 -10.58 1.12 6.32
C GLY A 47 -9.86 2.38 5.82
N GLY A 48 -9.23 2.32 4.65
CA GLY A 48 -8.67 3.49 3.98
C GLY A 48 -9.75 4.39 3.36
N ASP A 49 -9.47 5.69 3.35
CA ASP A 49 -10.30 6.73 2.72
C ASP A 49 -9.42 7.76 1.99
N SER A 50 -10.02 8.80 1.41
CA SER A 50 -9.28 9.83 0.66
C SER A 50 -8.31 10.65 1.53
N LEU A 51 -8.62 10.86 2.80
CA LEU A 51 -7.75 11.57 3.74
C LEU A 51 -6.52 10.72 4.07
N LEU A 52 -6.74 9.44 4.40
CA LEU A 52 -5.67 8.49 4.67
C LEU A 52 -4.83 8.21 3.41
N ALA A 53 -5.44 8.20 2.23
CA ALA A 53 -4.71 8.09 0.96
C ALA A 53 -3.79 9.30 0.71
N THR A 54 -4.27 10.52 1.02
CA THR A 54 -3.44 11.73 0.94
C THR A 54 -2.25 11.62 1.89
N LEU A 55 -2.50 11.22 3.14
CA LEU A 55 -1.42 10.99 4.12
C LEU A 55 -0.45 9.92 3.63
N LEU A 56 -0.95 8.84 3.03
CA LEU A 56 -0.15 7.75 2.50
C LEU A 56 0.80 8.21 1.42
N VAL A 57 0.31 8.96 0.43
CA VAL A 57 1.14 9.55 -0.63
C VAL A 57 2.26 10.40 -0.03
N THR A 58 1.96 11.28 0.92
CA THR A 58 2.99 12.12 1.58
C THR A 58 4.02 11.31 2.36
N ASN A 59 3.61 10.22 3.02
CA ASN A 59 4.54 9.35 3.76
C ASN A 59 5.43 8.54 2.81
N ILE A 60 4.85 8.02 1.72
CA ILE A 60 5.59 7.32 0.65
C ILE A 60 6.65 8.25 0.05
N GLU A 61 6.28 9.48 -0.29
CA GLU A 61 7.21 10.46 -0.84
C GLU A 61 8.35 10.77 0.14
N ARG A 62 8.02 11.01 1.41
CA ARG A 62 9.00 11.30 2.46
C ARG A 62 9.96 10.14 2.72
N GLU A 63 9.48 8.90 2.72
CA GLU A 63 10.27 7.73 3.10
C GLU A 63 11.01 7.07 1.94
N LEU A 64 10.43 7.13 0.74
CA LEU A 64 10.95 6.43 -0.44
C LEU A 64 11.53 7.40 -1.48
N GLY A 65 11.31 8.71 -1.33
CA GLY A 65 11.76 9.74 -2.28
C GLY A 65 11.01 9.68 -3.61
N VAL A 66 9.79 9.12 -3.62
CA VAL A 66 8.99 8.90 -4.83
C VAL A 66 7.61 9.49 -4.66
N ALA A 67 7.24 10.41 -5.54
CA ALA A 67 5.91 10.99 -5.57
C ALA A 67 4.93 10.04 -6.28
N LEU A 68 4.15 9.28 -5.51
CA LEU A 68 3.00 8.53 -6.00
C LEU A 68 1.80 9.48 -6.10
N SER A 69 1.08 9.52 -7.22
CA SER A 69 -0.07 10.42 -7.35
C SER A 69 -1.35 9.82 -6.76
N MET A 70 -2.35 10.66 -6.48
CA MET A 70 -3.70 10.19 -6.12
C MET A 70 -4.39 9.41 -7.25
N LEU A 71 -4.00 9.66 -8.51
CA LEU A 71 -4.46 8.86 -9.66
C LEU A 71 -3.87 7.46 -9.61
N ASP A 72 -2.56 7.35 -9.34
CA ASP A 72 -1.90 6.05 -9.17
C ASP A 72 -2.52 5.27 -8.00
N MET A 73 -2.90 5.94 -6.90
CA MET A 73 -3.58 5.33 -5.76
C MET A 73 -4.99 4.81 -6.10
N ALA A 74 -5.70 5.47 -7.02
CA ALA A 74 -7.01 5.03 -7.48
C ALA A 74 -6.89 3.79 -8.37
N ASP A 75 -5.87 3.75 -9.24
CA ASP A 75 -5.60 2.62 -10.14
C ASP A 75 -4.93 1.44 -9.42
N ALA A 76 -4.09 1.70 -8.43
CA ALA A 76 -3.38 0.71 -7.61
C ALA A 76 -3.94 0.69 -6.17
N SER A 77 -5.02 -0.07 -6.02
CA SER A 77 -5.74 -0.18 -4.75
C SER A 77 -5.05 -1.09 -3.73
N THR A 78 -4.05 -1.87 -4.14
CA THR A 78 -3.31 -2.81 -3.27
C THR A 78 -1.83 -2.43 -3.14
N ILE A 79 -1.18 -2.91 -2.07
CA ILE A 79 0.28 -2.71 -1.87
C ILE A 79 1.08 -3.34 -3.01
N ALA A 80 0.66 -4.51 -3.49
CA ALA A 80 1.30 -5.20 -4.60
C ALA A 80 1.33 -4.36 -5.88
N GLU A 81 0.24 -3.66 -6.19
CA GLU A 81 0.16 -2.78 -7.36
C GLU A 81 0.97 -1.49 -7.13
N GLN A 82 0.87 -0.90 -5.94
CA GLN A 82 1.63 0.29 -5.57
C GLN A 82 3.13 0.06 -5.64
N ALA A 83 3.61 -1.11 -5.20
CA ALA A 83 5.01 -1.49 -5.28
C ALA A 83 5.53 -1.47 -6.72
N LYS A 84 4.76 -2.02 -7.68
CA LYS A 84 5.13 -2.02 -9.10
C LYS A 84 5.26 -0.60 -9.65
N ILE A 85 4.33 0.28 -9.29
CA ILE A 85 4.39 1.68 -9.70
C ILE A 85 5.62 2.35 -9.11
N VAL A 86 5.82 2.27 -7.78
CA VAL A 86 6.96 2.89 -7.10
C VAL A 86 8.29 2.40 -7.66
N GLU A 87 8.43 1.11 -7.92
CA GLU A 87 9.62 0.54 -8.57
C GLU A 87 9.83 1.09 -9.99
N GLY A 88 8.75 1.20 -10.78
CA GLY A 88 8.78 1.82 -12.12
C GLY A 88 9.10 3.31 -12.08
N LEU A 89 8.67 4.04 -11.04
CA LEU A 89 8.98 5.44 -10.86
C LEU A 89 10.47 5.64 -10.52
N ARG A 90 11.07 4.72 -9.75
CA ARG A 90 12.49 4.73 -9.38
C ARG A 90 13.42 4.26 -10.50
N ASN A 91 12.92 3.45 -11.43
CA ASN A 91 13.69 2.98 -12.58
C ASN A 91 13.21 3.64 -13.88
N PRO A 92 13.77 4.81 -14.27
CA PRO A 92 13.33 5.55 -15.45
C PRO A 92 13.49 4.78 -16.77
N LEU A 93 14.27 3.70 -16.80
CA LEU A 93 14.46 2.85 -17.98
C LEU A 93 13.23 1.98 -18.33
N LYS A 94 12.31 1.76 -17.38
CA LYS A 94 11.07 0.99 -17.61
C LYS A 94 9.90 1.80 -18.16
N ARG A 95 10.01 3.13 -18.27
CA ARG A 95 8.90 4.01 -18.73
C ARG A 95 8.80 4.21 -20.25
N ARG A 96 9.70 3.60 -21.04
CA ARG A 96 9.84 3.86 -22.50
C ARG A 96 9.47 2.66 -23.40
N SER A 97 8.65 1.73 -22.93
CA SER A 97 8.23 0.56 -23.70
C SER A 97 6.72 0.46 -23.76
#